data_AF-A0A8C2GXK8-F1
#
_entry.id   AF-A0A8C2GXK8-F1
#
_cell.length_a   1.000
_cell.length_b   1.000
_cell.length_c   1.000
_cell.angle_alpha   90.00
_cell.angle_beta   90.00
_cell.angle_gamma   90.00
#
_symmetry.space_group_name_H-M   'P 1'
#
loop_
_entity.id
_entity.type
_entity.pdbx_description
1 polymer ?
#
loop_
_entity_poly.entity_id
_entity_poly.type
_entity_poly.pdbx_seq_one_letter_code
_entity_poly.pdbx_strand_id
1 'polypeptide(L)'
;MGEDLIQWRYGTKDTVIAEINLMVSIISVFHNVLGGRFRDRLKLDHQTGSLIITNTRTEHTGLYQLQTNSVSKRFTLTVYARLSVPVISRNSSQCSSSSSSSSSEQNCSLVCSVVNVGHVTLSWYKGNSLLSSISVSDLSISLSLPLEVEYQDKNSYSCVLNNSISNQTTHLNITQLCHTCAGTAALVHVFTELIS
;
A
#
# COMPACT_ATOMS: atom_id res chain seq x y z
N MET A 1 -39.61 19.73 19.54
CA MET A 1 -38.56 19.97 20.55
C MET A 1 -37.23 19.97 19.81
N GLY A 2 -36.36 20.94 20.10
CA GLY A 2 -35.11 21.13 19.37
C GLY A 2 -34.10 20.01 19.63
N GLU A 3 -33.09 19.93 18.77
CA GLU A 3 -31.93 19.05 18.94
C GLU A 3 -30.98 19.71 19.96
N ASP A 4 -31.37 19.73 21.22
CA ASP A 4 -30.69 20.46 22.29
C ASP A 4 -29.28 19.91 22.61
N LEU A 5 -29.01 18.67 22.21
CA LEU A 5 -27.76 17.95 22.43
C LEU A 5 -27.33 17.20 21.17
N ILE A 6 -26.08 17.42 20.75
CA ILE A 6 -25.41 16.69 19.67
C ILE A 6 -24.16 16.03 20.23
N GLN A 7 -24.05 14.72 20.10
CA GLN A 7 -22.92 13.92 20.58
C GLN A 7 -22.31 13.09 19.45
N TRP A 8 -20.99 13.13 19.41
CA TRP A 8 -20.17 12.28 18.57
C TRP A 8 -19.52 11.21 19.43
N ARG A 9 -19.72 9.95 19.04
CA ARG A 9 -19.27 8.76 19.75
C ARG A 9 -18.40 7.89 18.85
N TYR A 10 -17.45 7.18 19.46
CA TYR A 10 -16.50 6.35 18.76
C TYR A 10 -16.40 4.93 19.35
N GLY A 11 -16.31 3.95 18.45
CA GLY A 11 -16.06 2.55 18.76
C GLY A 11 -17.29 1.82 19.30
N THR A 12 -17.11 0.55 19.66
CA THR A 12 -18.19 -0.32 20.17
C THR A 12 -18.63 0.00 21.60
N LYS A 13 -17.82 0.78 22.33
CA LYS A 13 -18.12 1.27 23.68
C LYS A 13 -18.84 2.62 23.67
N ASP A 14 -19.19 3.13 22.49
CA ASP A 14 -19.90 4.40 22.30
C ASP A 14 -19.28 5.57 23.09
N THR A 15 -17.95 5.60 23.14
CA THR A 15 -17.18 6.59 23.91
C THR A 15 -17.38 7.97 23.30
N VAL A 16 -17.87 8.93 24.09
CA VAL A 16 -18.07 10.31 23.64
C VAL A 16 -16.71 10.94 23.35
N ILE A 17 -16.55 11.43 22.13
CA ILE A 17 -15.34 12.11 21.67
C ILE A 17 -15.55 13.62 21.49
N ALA A 18 -16.79 14.04 21.25
CA ALA A 18 -17.14 15.45 21.16
C ALA A 18 -18.65 15.66 21.43
N GLU A 19 -19.02 16.84 21.93
CA GLU A 19 -20.39 17.20 22.27
C GLU A 19 -20.67 18.70 22.03
N ILE A 20 -21.88 19.00 21.57
CA ILE A 20 -22.46 20.35 21.55
C ILE A 20 -23.75 20.31 22.37
N ASN A 21 -23.84 21.18 23.38
CA ASN A 21 -25.06 21.37 24.15
C ASN A 21 -25.60 22.78 23.88
N LEU A 22 -26.70 22.85 23.13
CA LEU A 22 -27.31 24.12 22.70
C LEU A 22 -28.03 24.83 23.85
N MET A 23 -28.48 24.11 24.89
CA MET A 23 -29.14 24.73 26.06
C MET A 23 -28.19 25.62 26.85
N VAL A 24 -26.93 25.24 26.95
CA VAL A 24 -25.88 26.00 27.66
C VAL A 24 -24.86 26.64 26.70
N SER A 25 -25.02 26.47 25.39
CA SER A 25 -24.09 26.94 24.35
C SER A 25 -22.63 26.50 24.58
N ILE A 26 -22.43 25.26 25.06
CA ILE A 26 -21.11 24.70 25.34
C ILE A 26 -20.72 23.70 24.25
N ILE A 27 -19.46 23.79 23.82
CA ILE A 27 -18.82 22.84 22.93
C ILE A 27 -17.70 22.15 23.70
N SER A 28 -17.74 20.82 23.74
CA SER A 28 -16.75 20.01 24.44
C SER A 28 -16.07 19.04 23.48
N VAL A 29 -14.74 19.00 23.51
CA VAL A 29 -13.94 18.02 22.77
C VAL A 29 -13.07 17.26 23.76
N PHE A 30 -13.19 15.94 23.74
CA PHE A 30 -12.52 15.08 24.72
C PHE A 30 -11.19 14.58 24.15
N HIS A 31 -10.09 15.26 24.50
CA HIS A 31 -8.76 14.95 23.93
C HIS A 31 -8.06 13.73 24.56
N ASN A 32 -8.37 13.41 25.82
CA ASN A 32 -7.65 12.39 26.60
C ASN A 32 -8.34 11.02 26.61
N VAL A 33 -9.44 10.86 25.86
CA VAL A 33 -10.12 9.56 25.72
C VAL A 33 -9.35 8.66 24.76
N LEU A 34 -9.61 7.35 24.85
CA LEU A 34 -9.06 6.35 23.91
C LEU A 34 -7.53 6.40 23.80
N GLY A 35 -6.84 6.69 24.90
CA GLY A 35 -5.37 6.81 24.94
C GLY A 35 -4.82 8.03 24.21
N GLY A 36 -5.63 9.08 24.01
CA GLY A 36 -5.19 10.28 23.29
C GLY A 36 -5.18 10.12 21.77
N ARG A 37 -5.87 9.10 21.23
CA ARG A 37 -5.98 8.83 19.78
C ARG A 37 -6.36 10.06 18.96
N PHE A 38 -7.20 10.92 19.53
CA PHE A 38 -7.78 12.10 18.88
C PHE A 38 -7.20 13.43 19.38
N ARG A 39 -6.12 13.36 20.17
CA ARG A 39 -5.49 14.53 20.78
C ARG A 39 -5.14 15.57 19.69
N ASP A 40 -5.62 16.79 19.90
CA ASP A 40 -5.41 17.96 19.01
C ASP A 40 -5.93 17.80 17.57
N ARG A 41 -6.79 16.80 17.29
CA ARG A 41 -7.26 16.51 15.92
C ARG A 41 -8.75 16.75 15.68
N LEU A 42 -9.57 16.72 16.73
CA LEU A 42 -11.01 16.91 16.60
C LEU A 42 -11.38 18.39 16.66
N LYS A 43 -12.30 18.78 15.78
CA LYS A 43 -13.01 20.06 15.82
C LYS A 43 -14.50 19.80 15.63
N LEU A 44 -15.31 20.66 16.21
CA LEU A 44 -16.76 20.67 16.01
C LEU A 44 -17.16 21.95 15.30
N ASP A 45 -17.96 21.81 14.25
CA ASP A 45 -18.63 22.94 13.63
C ASP A 45 -19.89 23.29 14.42
N HIS A 46 -19.92 24.49 14.99
CA HIS A 46 -20.99 24.94 15.89
C HIS A 46 -22.31 25.26 15.17
N GLN A 47 -22.28 25.46 13.85
CA GLN A 47 -23.46 25.79 13.06
C GLN A 47 -24.19 24.53 12.58
N THR A 48 -23.43 23.52 12.17
CA THR A 48 -23.92 22.29 11.55
C THR A 48 -23.89 21.09 12.46
N GLY A 49 -23.14 21.13 13.56
CA GLY A 49 -22.88 19.97 14.42
C GLY A 49 -21.90 18.94 13.84
N SER A 50 -21.20 19.29 12.76
CA SER A 50 -20.29 18.38 12.05
C SER A 50 -19.01 18.11 12.86
N LEU A 51 -18.63 16.84 12.96
CA LEU A 51 -17.32 16.44 13.48
C LEU A 51 -16.27 16.52 12.37
N ILE A 52 -15.20 17.26 12.64
CA ILE A 52 -14.07 17.40 11.74
C ILE A 52 -12.87 16.73 12.39
N ILE A 53 -12.28 15.75 11.69
CA ILE A 53 -11.05 15.06 12.10
C ILE A 53 -9.93 15.57 11.20
N THR A 54 -9.00 16.33 11.76
CA THR A 54 -7.83 16.85 11.05
C THR A 54 -6.66 15.87 11.09
N ASN A 55 -5.80 15.92 10.07
CA ASN A 55 -4.60 15.06 9.95
C ASN A 55 -4.92 13.58 10.20
N THR A 56 -5.81 13.02 9.38
CA THR A 56 -6.31 11.66 9.54
C THR A 56 -5.21 10.62 9.36
N ARG A 57 -5.27 9.56 10.18
CA ARG A 57 -4.37 8.41 10.15
C ARG A 57 -5.19 7.13 10.16
N THR A 58 -4.57 6.01 9.79
CA THR A 58 -5.21 4.68 9.80
C THR A 58 -5.76 4.30 11.18
N GLU A 59 -5.18 4.81 12.26
CA GLU A 59 -5.67 4.62 13.64
C GLU A 59 -7.05 5.25 13.94
N HIS A 60 -7.50 6.18 13.10
CA HIS A 60 -8.83 6.78 13.19
C HIS A 60 -9.91 5.98 12.45
N THR A 61 -9.53 4.90 11.75
CA THR A 61 -10.48 3.95 11.17
C THR A 61 -11.33 3.35 12.29
N GLY A 62 -12.64 3.36 12.11
CA GLY A 62 -13.55 2.79 13.08
C GLY A 62 -14.99 3.20 12.88
N LEU A 63 -15.81 2.76 13.83
CA LEU A 63 -17.21 3.09 13.90
C LEU A 63 -17.41 4.43 14.60
N TYR A 64 -18.15 5.33 13.94
CA TYR A 64 -18.58 6.60 14.48
C TYR A 64 -20.10 6.60 14.62
N GLN A 65 -20.59 7.27 15.65
CA GLN A 65 -22.01 7.46 15.88
C GLN A 65 -22.30 8.92 16.18
N LEU A 66 -23.21 9.49 15.38
CA LEU A 66 -23.89 10.74 15.68
C LEU A 66 -25.12 10.40 16.51
N GLN A 67 -25.24 11.02 17.68
CA GLN A 67 -26.38 10.89 18.57
C GLN A 67 -26.94 12.28 18.87
N THR A 68 -28.23 12.45 18.66
CA THR A 68 -28.98 13.65 19.03
C THR A 68 -30.25 13.25 19.79
N ASN A 69 -31.08 14.24 20.13
CA ASN A 69 -32.35 13.98 20.83
C ASN A 69 -33.30 13.10 20.01
N SER A 70 -33.31 13.25 18.69
CA SER A 70 -34.24 12.53 17.80
C SER A 70 -33.57 11.59 16.81
N VAL A 71 -32.25 11.73 16.59
CA VAL A 71 -31.52 10.98 15.57
C VAL A 71 -30.37 10.19 16.19
N SER A 72 -30.25 8.94 15.76
CA SER A 72 -29.06 8.12 15.97
C SER A 72 -28.60 7.58 14.63
N LYS A 73 -27.37 7.93 14.22
CA LYS A 73 -26.78 7.51 12.94
C LYS A 73 -25.39 6.96 13.17
N ARG A 74 -25.15 5.75 12.68
CA ARG A 74 -23.87 5.07 12.73
C ARG A 74 -23.26 5.00 11.35
N PHE A 75 -21.96 5.22 11.24
CA PHE A 75 -21.21 5.04 10.01
C PHE A 75 -19.80 4.54 10.30
N THR A 76 -19.26 3.80 9.36
CA THR A 76 -17.88 3.28 9.42
C THR A 76 -17.00 4.19 8.59
N LEU A 77 -15.98 4.77 9.22
CA LEU A 77 -14.92 5.49 8.53
C LEU A 77 -13.72 4.56 8.36
N THR A 78 -13.28 4.38 7.12
CA THR A 78 -12.04 3.67 6.79
C THR A 78 -11.03 4.64 6.22
N VAL A 79 -9.90 4.79 6.90
CA VAL A 79 -8.77 5.60 6.48
C VAL A 79 -7.66 4.68 5.99
N TYR A 80 -7.19 4.92 4.77
CA TYR A 80 -6.11 4.15 4.17
C TYR A 80 -4.82 4.96 4.14
N ALA A 81 -3.69 4.28 4.34
CA ALA A 81 -2.39 4.88 4.13
C ALA A 81 -2.13 5.10 2.62
N ARG A 82 -1.26 6.05 2.31
CA ARG A 82 -0.77 6.20 0.93
C ARG A 82 -0.02 4.93 0.53
N LEU A 83 -0.36 4.39 -0.63
CA LEU A 83 0.32 3.21 -1.17
C LEU A 83 1.72 3.59 -1.63
N SER A 84 2.71 2.80 -1.21
CA SER A 84 4.06 2.85 -1.77
C SER A 84 4.09 2.18 -3.15
N VAL A 85 5.02 2.62 -3.99
CA VAL A 85 5.25 2.02 -5.30
C VAL A 85 5.84 0.62 -5.11
N PRO A 86 5.24 -0.45 -5.69
CA PRO A 86 5.82 -1.78 -5.61
C PRO A 86 7.11 -1.85 -6.45
N VAL A 87 8.09 -2.62 -5.99
CA VAL A 87 9.40 -2.74 -6.66
C VAL A 87 9.50 -4.10 -7.33
N ILE A 88 9.87 -4.10 -8.61
CA ILE A 88 10.19 -5.33 -9.34
C ILE A 88 11.70 -5.53 -9.31
N SER A 89 12.14 -6.69 -8.84
CA SER A 89 13.56 -7.07 -8.78
C SER A 89 13.77 -8.49 -9.29
N ARG A 90 14.99 -8.81 -9.74
CA ARG A 90 15.36 -10.18 -10.10
C ARG A 90 15.51 -11.02 -8.83
N ASN A 91 14.92 -12.21 -8.81
CA ASN A 91 14.93 -13.12 -7.66
C ASN A 91 16.28 -13.83 -7.48
N SER A 92 16.99 -14.11 -8.58
CA SER A 92 18.32 -14.72 -8.56
C SER A 92 19.38 -13.76 -9.08
N SER A 93 20.46 -13.59 -8.32
CA SER A 93 21.68 -12.89 -8.77
C SER A 93 22.62 -13.76 -9.61
N GLN A 94 22.30 -15.06 -9.78
CA GLN A 94 23.19 -15.98 -10.49
C GLN A 94 23.01 -15.84 -12.00
N CYS A 95 23.96 -15.18 -12.64
CA CYS A 95 24.30 -15.50 -14.02
C CYS A 95 24.95 -16.89 -14.00
N SER A 96 24.23 -17.92 -14.46
CA SER A 96 24.85 -19.20 -14.76
C SER A 96 25.76 -19.00 -15.98
N SER A 97 27.01 -18.61 -15.73
CA SER A 97 28.08 -18.61 -16.71
C SER A 97 28.46 -20.06 -17.04
N SER A 98 27.55 -20.76 -17.71
CA SER A 98 27.82 -22.08 -18.27
C SER A 98 27.80 -21.94 -19.79
N SER A 99 28.95 -21.58 -20.32
CA SER A 99 29.26 -21.59 -21.74
C SER A 99 29.12 -22.99 -22.31
N SER A 100 27.93 -23.31 -22.85
CA SER A 100 27.76 -24.36 -23.86
C SER A 100 26.35 -24.31 -24.46
N SER A 101 26.28 -23.84 -25.72
CA SER A 101 25.36 -24.27 -26.78
C SER A 101 23.85 -24.36 -26.49
N SER A 102 23.12 -23.45 -27.13
CA SER A 102 21.71 -23.57 -27.57
C SER A 102 20.65 -23.84 -26.49
N SER A 103 20.08 -22.77 -25.93
CA SER A 103 18.65 -22.76 -25.58
C SER A 103 18.09 -21.33 -25.66
N SER A 104 17.04 -21.19 -26.48
CA SER A 104 16.33 -19.95 -26.80
C SER A 104 15.37 -19.47 -25.69
N GLU A 105 15.52 -19.97 -24.47
CA GLU A 105 14.57 -19.78 -23.37
C GLU A 105 15.33 -19.50 -22.07
N GLN A 106 15.78 -18.25 -21.90
CA GLN A 106 16.30 -17.80 -20.62
C GLN A 106 15.11 -17.38 -19.76
N ASN A 107 14.69 -18.28 -18.87
CA ASN A 107 13.66 -17.97 -17.87
C ASN A 107 14.23 -16.97 -16.87
N CYS A 108 13.60 -15.79 -16.81
CA CYS A 108 13.95 -14.75 -15.87
C CYS A 108 12.99 -14.81 -14.68
N SER A 109 13.51 -15.17 -13.50
CA SER A 109 12.72 -15.15 -12.26
C SER A 109 12.74 -13.75 -11.67
N LEU A 110 11.55 -13.14 -11.59
CA LEU A 110 11.31 -11.81 -11.08
C LEU A 110 10.45 -11.91 -9.81
N VAL A 111 10.58 -10.93 -8.94
CA VAL A 111 9.71 -10.78 -7.78
C VAL A 111 9.25 -9.34 -7.72
N CYS A 112 7.95 -9.17 -7.50
CA CYS A 112 7.40 -7.88 -7.15
C CYS A 112 7.20 -7.81 -5.64
N SER A 113 7.75 -6.80 -4.98
CA SER A 113 7.70 -6.66 -3.53
C SER A 113 7.27 -5.26 -3.11
N VAL A 114 6.56 -5.18 -1.99
CA VAL A 114 6.22 -3.92 -1.33
C VAL A 114 6.25 -4.10 0.18
N VAL A 115 6.62 -3.05 0.91
CA VAL A 115 6.76 -3.07 2.37
C VAL A 115 5.76 -2.15 3.06
N ASN A 116 5.44 -2.46 4.31
CA ASN A 116 4.58 -1.65 5.18
C ASN A 116 3.20 -1.36 4.60
N VAL A 117 2.52 -2.41 4.12
CA VAL A 117 1.19 -2.33 3.51
C VAL A 117 0.16 -3.11 4.31
N GLY A 118 -1.10 -2.68 4.27
CA GLY A 118 -2.22 -3.38 4.90
C GLY A 118 -3.52 -3.05 4.19
N HIS A 119 -4.45 -4.01 4.16
CA HIS A 119 -5.66 -3.95 3.34
C HIS A 119 -5.38 -3.65 1.86
N VAL A 120 -4.51 -4.44 1.25
CA VAL A 120 -4.09 -4.27 -0.15
C VAL A 120 -4.12 -5.59 -0.91
N THR A 121 -4.15 -5.48 -2.23
CA THR A 121 -3.94 -6.59 -3.15
C THR A 121 -2.74 -6.29 -4.05
N LEU A 122 -1.79 -7.21 -4.11
CA LEU A 122 -0.64 -7.18 -5.02
C LEU A 122 -0.87 -8.18 -6.15
N SER A 123 -0.76 -7.71 -7.39
CA SER A 123 -1.15 -8.49 -8.56
C SER A 123 -0.15 -8.33 -9.70
N TRP A 124 0.08 -9.42 -10.43
CA TRP A 124 0.79 -9.40 -11.71
C TRP A 124 -0.20 -9.40 -12.88
N TYR A 125 0.08 -8.57 -13.87
CA TYR A 125 -0.64 -8.50 -15.13
C TYR A 125 0.30 -8.73 -16.31
N LYS A 126 -0.22 -9.29 -17.40
CA LYS A 126 0.36 -9.26 -18.75
C LYS A 126 -0.64 -8.56 -19.67
N GLY A 127 -0.35 -7.34 -20.09
CA GLY A 127 -1.32 -6.44 -20.68
C GLY A 127 -2.50 -6.22 -19.71
N ASN A 128 -3.70 -6.66 -20.10
CA ASN A 128 -4.90 -6.55 -19.29
C ASN A 128 -5.26 -7.85 -18.55
N SER A 129 -4.50 -8.93 -18.76
CA SER A 129 -4.78 -10.24 -18.16
C SER A 129 -4.12 -10.36 -16.79
N LEU A 130 -4.91 -10.67 -15.76
CA LEU A 130 -4.41 -10.98 -14.42
C LEU A 130 -3.74 -12.36 -14.43
N LEU A 131 -2.49 -12.43 -13.98
CA LEU A 131 -1.72 -13.68 -13.90
C LEU A 131 -1.75 -14.29 -12.51
N SER A 132 -1.47 -13.47 -11.50
CA SER A 132 -1.39 -13.91 -10.11
C SER A 132 -1.74 -12.75 -9.19
N SER A 133 -2.27 -13.07 -8.01
CA SER A 133 -2.73 -12.08 -7.06
C SER A 133 -2.68 -12.62 -5.64
N ILE A 134 -2.27 -11.76 -4.70
CA ILE A 134 -2.32 -12.01 -3.27
C ILE A 134 -2.89 -10.79 -2.56
N SER A 135 -3.72 -11.02 -1.55
CA SER A 135 -4.29 -9.95 -0.73
C SER A 135 -3.97 -10.17 0.74
N VAL A 136 -3.76 -9.06 1.44
CA VAL A 136 -3.54 -9.05 2.89
C VAL A 136 -4.43 -8.00 3.53
N SER A 137 -5.13 -8.40 4.59
CA SER A 137 -5.94 -7.50 5.40
C SER A 137 -5.11 -6.87 6.50
N ASP A 138 -4.29 -7.66 7.19
CA ASP A 138 -3.47 -7.16 8.28
C ASP A 138 -2.23 -6.40 7.79
N LEU A 139 -1.68 -5.57 8.67
CA LEU A 139 -0.44 -4.84 8.38
C LEU A 139 0.70 -5.84 8.19
N SER A 140 1.18 -5.92 6.96
CA SER A 140 2.27 -6.80 6.54
C SER A 140 3.54 -5.98 6.39
N ILE A 141 4.62 -6.44 7.02
CA ILE A 141 5.94 -5.80 6.90
C ILE A 141 6.41 -5.86 5.45
N SER A 142 6.18 -6.98 4.77
CA SER A 142 6.49 -7.17 3.36
C SER A 142 5.49 -8.09 2.69
N LEU A 143 5.13 -7.75 1.45
CA LEU A 143 4.33 -8.57 0.56
C LEU A 143 5.12 -8.79 -0.73
N SER A 144 5.25 -10.04 -1.17
CA SER A 144 6.05 -10.41 -2.34
C SER A 144 5.33 -11.42 -3.21
N LEU A 145 5.38 -11.20 -4.53
CA LEU A 145 4.74 -12.06 -5.52
C LEU A 145 5.75 -12.42 -6.63
N PRO A 146 6.22 -13.68 -6.72
CA PRO A 146 7.15 -14.11 -7.76
C PRO A 146 6.46 -14.28 -9.13
N LEU A 147 7.25 -14.20 -10.19
CA LEU A 147 6.84 -14.43 -11.58
C LEU A 147 8.04 -14.91 -12.41
N GLU A 148 7.89 -16.05 -13.07
CA GLU A 148 8.79 -16.49 -14.13
C GLU A 148 8.33 -15.92 -15.48
N VAL A 149 9.24 -15.26 -16.21
CA VAL A 149 8.97 -14.73 -17.56
C VAL A 149 9.99 -15.22 -18.57
N GLU A 150 9.54 -15.40 -19.80
CA GLU A 150 10.40 -15.68 -20.96
C GLU A 150 10.90 -14.36 -21.58
N TYR A 151 12.17 -14.32 -22.00
CA TYR A 151 12.84 -13.10 -22.47
C TYR A 151 12.18 -12.43 -23.69
N GLN A 152 11.40 -13.17 -24.50
CA GLN A 152 10.82 -12.64 -25.75
C GLN A 152 9.55 -11.80 -25.54
N ASP A 153 9.03 -11.72 -24.32
CA ASP A 153 7.84 -10.93 -24.04
C ASP A 153 8.15 -9.42 -24.03
N LYS A 154 7.57 -8.69 -25.00
CA LYS A 154 7.71 -7.23 -25.17
C LYS A 154 7.13 -6.45 -23.98
N ASN A 155 7.87 -6.32 -22.86
CA ASN A 155 7.60 -5.41 -21.72
C ASN A 155 6.11 -5.25 -21.33
N SER A 156 5.31 -6.30 -21.46
CA SER A 156 3.85 -6.25 -21.30
C SER A 156 3.44 -6.47 -19.84
N TYR A 157 4.40 -6.80 -18.98
CA TYR A 157 4.12 -7.14 -17.59
C TYR A 157 4.05 -5.90 -16.71
N SER A 158 3.11 -5.90 -15.78
CA SER A 158 3.00 -4.89 -14.75
C SER A 158 2.67 -5.52 -13.42
N CYS A 159 3.32 -5.00 -12.38
CA CYS A 159 2.95 -5.30 -11.02
C CYS A 159 2.10 -4.16 -10.47
N VAL A 160 0.91 -4.49 -9.98
CA VAL A 160 -0.08 -3.53 -9.51
C VAL A 160 -0.35 -3.79 -8.04
N LEU A 161 -0.10 -2.80 -7.20
CA LEU A 161 -0.59 -2.74 -5.84
C LEU A 161 -1.87 -1.91 -5.83
N ASN A 162 -2.96 -2.49 -5.34
CA ASN A 162 -4.23 -1.79 -5.26
C ASN A 162 -4.86 -1.89 -3.88
N ASN A 163 -5.73 -0.92 -3.62
CA ASN A 163 -6.66 -0.88 -2.51
C ASN A 163 -7.98 -0.31 -3.05
N SER A 164 -9.06 -0.39 -2.28
CA SER A 164 -10.40 0.12 -2.60
C SER A 164 -10.47 1.57 -3.06
N ILE A 165 -9.41 2.37 -2.85
CA ILE A 165 -9.36 3.81 -3.20
C ILE A 165 -8.37 4.13 -4.32
N SER A 166 -7.25 3.40 -4.42
CA SER A 166 -6.16 3.79 -5.31
C SER A 166 -5.33 2.60 -5.76
N ASN A 167 -4.60 2.80 -6.85
CA ASN A 167 -3.64 1.85 -7.41
C ASN A 167 -2.25 2.49 -7.54
N GLN A 168 -1.24 1.63 -7.49
CA GLN A 168 0.16 1.91 -7.80
C GLN A 168 0.64 0.83 -8.74
N THR A 169 1.23 1.24 -9.86
CA THR A 169 1.63 0.31 -10.93
C THR A 169 3.09 0.51 -11.24
N THR A 170 3.82 -0.60 -11.30
CA THR A 170 5.20 -0.64 -11.75
C THR A 170 5.26 -1.54 -12.98
N HIS A 171 5.72 -0.98 -14.09
CA HIS A 171 5.89 -1.73 -15.33
C HIS A 171 7.22 -2.45 -15.33
N LEU A 172 7.22 -3.69 -15.82
CA LEU A 172 8.44 -4.46 -15.99
C LEU A 172 9.29 -3.84 -17.10
N ASN A 173 10.57 -3.61 -16.80
CA ASN A 173 11.59 -3.32 -17.80
C ASN A 173 12.50 -4.54 -17.98
N ILE A 174 12.13 -5.42 -18.91
CA ILE A 174 12.80 -6.70 -19.13
C ILE A 174 14.25 -6.51 -19.59
N THR A 175 14.54 -5.45 -20.35
CA THR A 175 15.90 -5.19 -20.86
C THR A 175 16.86 -4.78 -19.77
N GLN A 176 16.39 -4.11 -18.71
CA GLN A 176 17.22 -3.76 -17.55
C GLN A 176 17.34 -4.92 -16.57
N LEU A 177 16.22 -5.59 -16.27
CA LEU A 177 16.17 -6.58 -15.19
C LEU A 177 16.56 -7.98 -15.64
N CYS A 178 16.34 -8.34 -16.91
CA CYS A 178 16.63 -9.66 -17.46
C CYS A 178 17.77 -9.64 -18.50
N HIS A 179 18.54 -8.54 -18.59
CA HIS A 179 19.69 -8.51 -19.49
C HIS A 179 20.64 -9.66 -19.16
N THR A 180 21.04 -10.37 -20.21
CA THR A 180 22.19 -11.27 -20.21
C THR A 180 23.42 -10.52 -19.69
N CYS A 181 24.17 -11.15 -18.78
CA CYS A 181 25.54 -10.75 -18.51
C CYS A 181 26.31 -10.82 -19.85
N ALA A 182 26.39 -9.72 -20.60
CA ALA A 182 27.30 -9.62 -21.74
C ALA A 182 28.70 -9.73 -21.16
N GLY A 183 29.38 -10.84 -21.47
CA GLY A 183 30.67 -11.16 -20.90
C GLY A 183 31.59 -9.95 -20.97
N THR A 184 32.13 -9.54 -19.82
CA THR A 184 33.46 -8.94 -19.83
C THR A 184 34.39 -10.00 -20.43
N ALA A 185 34.53 -9.98 -21.75
CA ALA A 185 35.66 -10.59 -22.41
C ALA A 185 36.88 -9.86 -21.83
N ALA A 186 37.43 -10.40 -20.75
CA ALA A 186 38.75 -10.03 -20.29
C ALA A 186 39.65 -10.28 -21.50
N LEU A 187 40.14 -9.19 -22.09
CA LEU A 187 41.13 -9.20 -23.15
C LEU A 187 42.41 -9.73 -22.50
N VAL A 188 42.53 -11.06 -22.41
CA VAL A 188 43.75 -11.71 -21.96
C VAL A 188 44.75 -11.52 -23.10
N HIS A 189 45.55 -10.47 -22.99
CA HIS A 189 46.78 -10.34 -23.77
C HIS A 189 47.71 -11.49 -23.36
N VAL A 190 47.65 -12.59 -24.10
CA VAL A 190 48.69 -13.63 -24.02
C VAL A 190 49.90 -13.08 -24.79
N PHE A 191 50.86 -12.52 -24.07
CA PHE A 191 52.20 -12.31 -24.62
C PHE A 191 52.91 -13.67 -24.63
N THR A 192 53.04 -14.25 -25.82
CA THR A 192 54.03 -15.29 -26.08
C THR A 192 55.40 -14.64 -26.22
N GLU A 193 56.25 -14.72 -25.20
CA GLU A 193 57.69 -14.53 -25.41
C GLU A 193 58.26 -15.80 -26.05
N LEU A 194 58.71 -15.68 -27.31
CA LEU A 194 59.73 -16.57 -27.84
C LEU A 194 61.06 -16.13 -27.25
N ILE A 195 61.73 -17.03 -26.53
CA ILE A 195 63.17 -16.91 -26.29
C ILE A 195 63.82 -18.19 -26.81
N SER A 196 64.68 -17.97 -27.80
CA SER A 196 65.64 -18.90 -28.41
C SER A 196 66.80 -19.21 -27.48
#